data_AF-A0A239LEI0-F1
#
_entry.id   AF-A0A239LEI0-F1
#
_cell.length_a   1.000
_cell.length_b   1.000
_cell.length_c   1.000
_cell.angle_alpha   90.00
_cell.angle_beta   90.00
_cell.angle_gamma   90.00
#
_symmetry.space_group_name_H-M   'P 1'
#
loop_
_entity.id
_entity.type
_entity.pdbx_description
1 polymer ?
#
loop_
_entity_poly.entity_id
_entity_poly.type
_entity_poly.pdbx_seq_one_letter_code
_entity_poly.pdbx_strand_id
1 'polypeptide(L)'
;MIENKDNFINKLKSFKDIVYVHPLVEHSWGQKVVRFYDLDKHIIEVGENIVMVIKRFLNSGLSIEETAVQMDVPVDYIKSSLK
;
A
#
# COMPACT_ATOMS: atom_id res chain seq x y z
N MET A 1 -10.28 -0.66 4.87
CA MET A 1 -9.95 -1.04 3.48
C MET A 1 -10.10 0.20 2.62
N ILE A 2 -9.08 0.61 1.86
CA ILE A 2 -9.19 1.78 0.98
C ILE A 2 -9.27 1.27 -0.46
N GLU A 3 -10.47 1.27 -1.02
CA GLU A 3 -10.70 0.88 -2.42
C GLU A 3 -10.32 2.00 -3.40
N ASN A 4 -10.17 3.24 -2.91
CA ASN A 4 -9.75 4.40 -3.70
C ASN A 4 -8.71 5.23 -2.93
N LYS A 5 -7.42 4.93 -3.18
CA LYS A 5 -6.31 5.57 -2.48
C LYS A 5 -6.27 7.07 -2.68
N ASP A 6 -6.57 7.53 -3.88
CA ASP A 6 -6.48 8.94 -4.22
C ASP A 6 -7.51 9.75 -3.44
N ASN A 7 -8.73 9.24 -3.31
CA ASN A 7 -9.76 9.84 -2.45
C ASN A 7 -9.35 9.87 -0.98
N PHE A 8 -8.75 8.78 -0.47
CA PHE A 8 -8.29 8.75 0.92
C PHE A 8 -7.19 9.77 1.17
N ILE A 9 -6.17 9.83 0.30
CA ILE A 9 -5.06 10.77 0.44
C ILE A 9 -5.53 12.20 0.28
N ASN A 10 -6.43 12.49 -0.65
CA ASN A 10 -7.01 13.83 -0.80
C ASN A 10 -7.83 14.24 0.43
N LYS A 11 -8.60 13.31 1.00
CA LYS A 11 -9.33 13.54 2.24
C LYS A 11 -8.37 13.75 3.41
N LEU A 12 -7.30 12.96 3.51
CA LEU A 12 -6.27 13.11 4.54
C LEU A 12 -5.59 14.49 4.46
N LYS A 13 -5.26 14.94 3.25
CA LYS A 13 -4.70 16.28 3.00
C LYS A 13 -5.66 17.43 3.34
N SER A 14 -6.98 17.17 3.38
CA SER A 14 -7.96 18.21 3.73
C SER A 14 -7.99 18.54 5.22
N PHE A 15 -7.48 17.65 6.08
CA PHE A 15 -7.35 17.90 7.51
C PHE A 15 -6.07 18.70 7.79
N LYS A 16 -6.22 19.84 8.46
CA LYS A 16 -5.09 20.73 8.79
C LYS A 16 -4.25 20.26 9.98
N ASP A 17 -4.83 19.42 10.84
CA ASP A 17 -4.24 19.04 12.12
C ASP A 17 -3.53 17.67 12.09
N ILE A 18 -3.41 17.05 10.91
CA ILE A 18 -2.71 15.77 10.77
C ILE A 18 -1.20 16.01 10.77
N VAL A 19 -0.52 15.41 11.76
CA VAL A 19 0.94 15.41 11.84
C VAL A 19 1.49 14.16 11.17
N TYR A 20 2.19 14.34 10.05
CA TYR A 20 2.79 13.24 9.31
C TYR A 20 4.13 12.82 9.94
N VAL A 21 4.33 11.51 10.08
CA VAL A 21 5.67 10.95 10.34
C VAL A 21 6.50 11.06 9.07
N HIS A 22 5.91 10.61 7.96
CA HIS A 22 6.41 10.83 6.61
C HIS A 22 5.22 10.95 5.66
N PRO A 23 5.37 11.69 4.54
CA PRO A 23 4.36 11.75 3.49
C PRO A 23 4.15 10.37 2.84
N LEU A 24 3.31 10.30 1.80
CA LEU A 24 3.10 9.06 1.03
C LEU A 24 4.45 8.53 0.51
N VAL A 25 4.86 7.35 0.98
CA VAL A 25 6.10 6.66 0.60
C VAL A 25 5.75 5.34 -0.10
N GLU A 26 6.56 4.97 -1.07
CA GLU A 26 6.48 3.66 -1.74
C GLU A 26 7.57 2.74 -1.18
N HIS A 27 7.17 1.57 -0.70
CA HIS A 27 8.09 0.53 -0.27
C HIS A 27 8.80 -0.11 -1.46
N SER A 28 9.91 -0.78 -1.19
CA SER A 28 10.72 -1.52 -2.17
C SER A 28 9.91 -2.58 -2.95
N TRP A 29 8.91 -3.19 -2.32
CA TRP A 29 7.97 -4.13 -2.96
C TRP A 29 6.77 -3.45 -3.64
N GLY A 30 6.79 -2.12 -3.83
CA GLY A 30 5.80 -1.36 -4.58
C GLY A 30 4.54 -0.94 -3.81
N GLN A 31 4.39 -1.29 -2.54
CA GLN A 31 3.23 -0.84 -1.75
C GLN A 31 3.37 0.63 -1.36
N LYS A 32 2.33 1.44 -1.59
CA LYS A 32 2.32 2.82 -1.09
C LYS A 32 1.66 2.92 0.27
N VAL A 33 2.32 3.63 1.18
CA VAL A 33 1.89 3.80 2.58
C VAL A 33 2.00 5.26 3.00
N VAL A 34 1.14 5.66 3.93
CA VAL A 34 1.23 6.95 4.63
C VAL A 34 1.28 6.69 6.13
N ARG A 35 2.16 7.41 6.84
CA ARG A 35 2.25 7.35 8.31
C ARG A 35 2.00 8.70 8.92
N PHE A 36 1.09 8.74 9.88
CA PHE A 36 0.74 9.95 10.61
C PHE A 36 0.41 9.60 12.07
N TYR A 37 0.39 10.61 12.92
CA TYR A 37 0.06 10.46 14.33
C TYR A 37 -1.45 10.60 14.55
N ASP A 38 -1.98 9.84 15.52
CA ASP A 38 -3.26 10.17 16.14
C ASP A 38 -3.11 11.30 17.18
N LEU A 39 -4.20 11.66 17.84
CA LEU A 39 -4.24 12.73 18.85
C LEU A 39 -3.34 12.44 20.06
N ASP A 40 -3.12 11.16 20.37
CA ASP A 40 -2.29 10.68 21.48
C ASP A 40 -0.84 10.39 21.08
N LYS A 41 -0.47 10.71 19.83
CA LYS A 41 0.85 10.46 19.22
C LYS A 41 1.20 8.99 19.02
N HIS A 42 0.22 8.10 18.88
CA HIS A 42 0.44 6.78 18.32
C HIS A 42 0.62 6.87 16.80
N ILE A 43 1.52 6.05 16.26
CA ILE A 43 1.78 5.98 14.82
C ILE A 43 0.71 5.13 14.17
N ILE A 44 -0.03 5.73 13.23
CA ILE A 44 -0.96 5.03 12.34
C ILE A 44 -0.30 4.89 10.97
N GLU A 45 -0.19 3.65 10.50
CA GLU A 45 0.20 3.33 9.13
C GLU A 45 -1.02 2.92 8.31
N VAL A 46 -1.20 3.57 7.17
CA VAL A 46 -2.26 3.24 6.22
C VAL A 46 -1.63 2.92 4.88
N GLY A 47 -1.72 1.65 4.48
CA GLY A 47 -1.14 1.12 3.24
C GLY A 47 -2.15 0.71 2.19
N GLU A 48 -1.70 0.67 0.93
CA GLU A 48 -2.42 0.00 -0.16
C GLU A 48 -2.69 -1.47 0.18
N ASN A 49 -3.83 -1.97 -0.28
CA ASN A 49 -4.13 -3.40 -0.18
C ASN A 49 -3.09 -4.18 -0.99
N ILE A 50 -2.43 -5.15 -0.36
CA ILE A 50 -1.40 -5.97 -0.98
C ILE A 50 -1.91 -6.72 -2.22
N VAL A 51 -3.18 -7.15 -2.22
CA VAL A 51 -3.83 -7.79 -3.37
C VAL A 51 -3.97 -6.82 -4.54
N MET A 52 -4.21 -5.53 -4.29
CA MET A 52 -4.21 -4.52 -5.36
C MET A 52 -2.81 -4.28 -5.92
N VAL A 53 -1.77 -4.31 -5.09
CA VAL A 53 -0.38 -4.21 -5.54
C VAL A 53 -0.03 -5.40 -6.45
N ILE A 54 -0.39 -6.62 -6.03
CA ILE A 54 -0.23 -7.85 -6.82
C ILE A 54 -0.95 -7.72 -8.17
N LYS A 55 -2.25 -7.36 -8.15
CA LYS A 55 -3.03 -7.18 -9.38
C LYS A 55 -2.42 -6.11 -10.30
N ARG A 56 -1.85 -5.04 -9.75
CA ARG A 56 -1.17 -3.99 -10.53
C ARG A 56 0.07 -4.53 -11.24
N PHE A 57 0.89 -5.33 -10.57
CA PHE A 57 2.07 -5.95 -11.20
C PHE A 57 1.68 -6.93 -12.30
N LEU A 58 0.69 -7.79 -12.06
CA LEU A 58 0.17 -8.72 -13.07
C LEU A 58 -0.41 -7.97 -14.28
N ASN A 59 -1.19 -6.90 -14.05
CA ASN A 59 -1.75 -6.08 -15.11
C ASN A 59 -0.69 -5.27 -15.88
N SER A 60 0.48 -5.01 -15.28
CA SER A 60 1.62 -4.39 -15.97
C SER A 60 2.42 -5.37 -16.83
N GLY A 61 2.03 -6.66 -16.84
CA GLY A 61 2.62 -7.70 -17.69
C GLY A 61 3.60 -8.63 -16.97
N LEU A 62 3.81 -8.48 -15.66
CA LEU A 62 4.64 -9.42 -14.90
C LEU A 62 3.92 -10.76 -14.72
N SER A 63 4.69 -11.84 -14.77
CA SER A 63 4.24 -13.17 -14.34
C SER A 63 4.05 -13.23 -12.82
N ILE A 64 3.39 -14.31 -12.36
CA ILE A 64 3.19 -14.57 -10.92
C ILE A 64 4.55 -14.73 -10.23
N GLU A 65 5.49 -15.40 -10.91
CA GLU A 65 6.84 -15.68 -10.45
C GLU A 65 7.67 -14.39 -10.34
N GLU A 66 7.65 -13.54 -11.36
CA GLU A 66 8.33 -12.23 -11.32
C GLU A 66 7.73 -11.32 -10.25
N THR A 67 6.41 -11.33 -10.09
CA THR A 67 5.72 -10.57 -9.04
C THR A 67 6.14 -11.05 -7.64
N ALA A 68 6.28 -12.37 -7.45
CA ALA A 68 6.73 -12.95 -6.19
C ALA A 68 8.17 -12.53 -5.85
N VAL A 69 9.07 -12.53 -6.84
CA VAL A 69 10.45 -12.05 -6.69
C VAL A 69 10.50 -10.56 -6.37
N GLN A 70 9.73 -9.74 -7.10
CA GLN A 70 9.68 -8.29 -6.89
C GLN A 70 9.16 -7.92 -5.50
N MET A 71 8.22 -8.70 -4.97
CA MET A 71 7.63 -8.49 -3.65
C MET A 71 8.37 -9.19 -2.52
N ASP A 72 9.41 -9.98 -2.83
CA ASP A 72 10.15 -10.81 -1.88
C ASP A 72 9.24 -11.75 -1.05
N VAL A 73 8.29 -12.40 -1.73
CA VAL A 73 7.32 -13.33 -1.12
C VAL A 73 7.25 -14.66 -1.88
N PRO A 74 6.80 -15.75 -1.25
CA PRO A 74 6.59 -17.01 -1.95
C PRO A 74 5.53 -16.89 -3.06
N VAL A 75 5.73 -17.60 -4.17
CA VAL A 75 4.75 -17.69 -5.28
C VAL A 75 3.37 -18.13 -4.79
N ASP A 76 3.31 -19.02 -3.80
CA ASP A 76 2.06 -19.48 -3.21
C ASP A 76 1.27 -18.36 -2.53
N TYR A 77 1.95 -17.38 -1.93
CA TYR A 77 1.31 -16.21 -1.35
C TYR A 77 0.60 -15.36 -2.41
N ILE A 78 1.24 -15.19 -3.57
CA ILE A 78 0.64 -14.49 -4.71
C ILE A 78 -0.60 -15.26 -5.20
N LYS A 79 -0.48 -16.58 -5.38
CA LYS A 79 -1.59 -17.45 -5.81
C LYS A 79 -2.76 -17.45 -4.82
N SER A 80 -2.49 -17.50 -3.51
CA SER A 80 -3.55 -17.46 -2.49
C SER A 80 -4.23 -16.09 -2.43
N SER A 81 -3.50 -15.02 -2.74
CA SER A 81 -4.02 -13.65 -2.74
C SER A 81 -4.95 -13.34 -3.92
N LEU A 82 -4.96 -14.19 -4.95
CA LEU A 82 -5.79 -14.07 -6.15
C LEU A 82 -7.06 -14.93 -6.13
N LYS A 83 -7.22 -15.80 -5.12
CA LYS A 83 -8.45 -16.55 -4.88
C LYS A 83 -9.51 -15.67 -4.21
#